data_AF-A0A6G1BRM7-F1
#
_entry.id   AF-A0A6G1BRM7-F1
#
_cell.length_a   1.000
_cell.length_b   1.000
_cell.length_c   1.000
_cell.angle_alpha   90.00
_cell.angle_beta   90.00
_cell.angle_gamma   90.00
#
_symmetry.space_group_name_H-M   'P 1'
#
loop_
_entity.id
_entity.type
_entity.pdbx_description
1 polymer ?
#
loop_
_entity_poly.entity_id
_entity_poly.type
_entity_poly.pdbx_seq_one_letter_code
_entity_poly.pdbx_strand_id
1 'polypeptide(L)'
;MADPNLDDDQGAPRRYRSITNINATSEPMELDSDELYLLAAEEPSTFAEADLHASWRKAMHEEMGSIEDNCTWDLVDLSTGK
;
A
#
# COMPACT_ATOMS: atom_id res chain seq x y z
N MET A 1 -30.53 17.70 20.14
CA MET A 1 -29.83 16.70 19.31
C MET A 1 -28.55 16.36 20.04
N ALA A 2 -28.38 15.10 20.44
CA ALA A 2 -27.19 14.63 21.12
C ALA A 2 -26.12 14.28 20.08
N ASP A 3 -24.90 14.74 20.33
CA ASP A 3 -23.70 14.38 19.57
C ASP A 3 -23.43 12.86 19.77
N PRO A 4 -23.30 12.05 18.70
CA PRO A 4 -23.09 10.62 18.80
C PRO A 4 -21.72 10.21 19.38
N ASN A 5 -20.86 11.16 19.75
CA ASN A 5 -19.52 10.88 20.31
C ASN A 5 -19.50 10.71 21.84
N LEU A 6 -20.63 10.33 22.44
CA LEU A 6 -20.72 9.95 23.85
C LEU A 6 -20.46 8.44 24.00
N ASP A 7 -19.26 7.98 23.66
CA ASP A 7 -18.75 6.71 24.16
C ASP A 7 -17.90 6.96 25.41
N ASP A 8 -18.64 6.96 26.51
CA ASP A 8 -18.30 6.47 27.85
C ASP A 8 -16.91 5.83 28.00
N ASP A 9 -15.99 6.54 28.64
CA ASP A 9 -14.82 5.97 29.31
C ASP A 9 -14.56 6.79 30.58
N GLN A 10 -15.47 6.64 31.53
CA GLN A 10 -15.34 7.16 32.88
C GLN A 10 -14.21 6.43 33.62
N GLY A 11 -12.98 6.91 33.45
CA GLY A 11 -11.96 6.85 34.50
C GLY A 11 -10.72 5.97 34.29
N ALA A 12 -10.61 5.20 33.21
CA ALA A 12 -9.36 4.49 32.89
C ALA A 12 -8.58 5.21 31.77
N PRO A 13 -7.28 5.55 31.94
CA PRO A 13 -6.50 6.09 30.84
C PRO A 13 -6.41 5.06 29.71
N ARG A 14 -6.90 5.44 28.51
CA ARG A 14 -6.73 4.63 27.31
C ARG A 14 -5.24 4.35 27.10
N ARG A 15 -4.88 3.08 26.97
CA ARG A 15 -3.50 2.64 26.67
C ARG A 15 -3.12 2.77 25.19
N TYR A 16 -4.04 3.31 24.39
CA TYR A 16 -3.92 3.52 22.96
C TYR A 16 -4.44 4.92 22.61
N ARG A 17 -3.97 5.48 21.49
CA ARG A 17 -4.44 6.76 20.98
C ARG A 17 -5.56 6.54 19.96
N SER A 18 -6.58 7.39 19.99
CA SER A 18 -7.58 7.46 18.90
C SER A 18 -6.96 8.08 17.65
N ILE A 19 -7.45 7.70 16.47
CA ILE A 19 -7.06 8.32 15.18
C ILE A 19 -7.28 9.84 15.24
N THR A 20 -8.36 10.31 15.87
CA THR A 20 -8.61 11.75 16.03
C THR A 20 -7.50 12.44 16.82
N ASN A 21 -7.00 11.81 17.89
CA ASN A 21 -5.91 12.34 18.69
C ASN A 21 -4.57 12.32 17.94
N ILE A 22 -4.32 11.25 17.17
CA ILE A 22 -3.13 11.14 16.31
C ILE A 22 -3.17 12.26 15.26
N ASN A 23 -4.25 12.37 14.50
CA ASN A 23 -4.38 13.39 13.45
C ASN A 23 -4.31 14.82 14.00
N ALA A 24 -4.82 15.07 15.21
CA ALA A 24 -4.75 16.39 15.84
C ALA A 24 -3.36 16.76 16.38
N THR A 25 -2.44 15.79 16.50
CA THR A 25 -1.09 16.00 17.05
C THR A 25 0.03 15.72 16.04
N SER A 26 -0.32 15.19 14.87
CA SER A 26 0.59 15.02 13.73
C SER A 26 0.74 16.34 12.97
N GLU A 27 1.96 16.60 12.49
CA GLU A 27 2.21 17.67 11.52
C GLU A 27 1.80 17.20 10.12
N PRO A 28 1.09 18.02 9.31
CA PRO A 28 0.77 17.67 7.93
C PRO A 28 2.05 17.60 7.10
N MET A 29 2.16 16.54 6.30
CA MET A 29 3.23 16.37 5.32
C MET A 29 2.65 16.62 3.94
N GLU A 30 3.27 17.56 3.21
CA GLU A 30 2.99 17.74 1.78
C GLU A 30 3.80 16.69 1.02
N LEU A 31 3.12 15.83 0.27
CA LEU A 31 3.76 14.91 -0.66
C LEU A 31 4.13 15.71 -1.92
N ASP A 32 5.31 15.45 -2.47
CA ASP A 32 5.62 16.00 -3.79
C ASP A 32 4.76 15.35 -4.88
N SER A 33 4.80 15.91 -6.09
CA SER A 33 3.97 15.42 -7.18
C SER A 33 4.29 13.98 -7.57
N ASP A 34 5.54 13.56 -7.46
CA ASP A 34 5.94 12.20 -7.86
C ASP A 34 5.49 11.19 -6.80
N GLU A 35 5.66 11.50 -5.51
CA GLU A 35 5.18 10.70 -4.38
C GLU A 35 3.66 10.60 -4.34
N LEU A 36 2.96 11.69 -4.61
CA LEU A 36 1.50 11.69 -4.75
C LEU A 36 1.05 10.84 -5.95
N TYR A 37 1.73 10.93 -7.10
CA TYR A 37 1.41 10.12 -8.27
C TYR A 37 1.64 8.63 -8.02
N LEU A 38 2.69 8.25 -7.29
CA LEU A 38 2.92 6.87 -6.91
C LEU A 38 1.80 6.33 -6.00
N LEU A 39 1.33 7.14 -5.05
CA LEU A 39 0.27 6.75 -4.12
C LEU A 39 -1.13 6.73 -4.78
N ALA A 40 -1.37 7.65 -5.70
CA ALA A 40 -2.66 7.83 -6.36
C ALA A 40 -2.80 7.03 -7.66
N ALA A 41 -1.71 6.44 -8.17
CA ALA A 41 -1.75 5.61 -9.36
C ALA A 41 -2.65 4.38 -9.10
N GLU A 42 -3.69 4.24 -9.91
CA GLU A 42 -4.53 3.06 -9.90
C GLU A 42 -3.74 1.89 -10.49
N GLU A 43 -3.58 0.82 -9.71
CA GLU A 43 -2.92 -0.39 -10.18
C GLU A 43 -3.82 -1.13 -11.17
N PRO A 44 -3.27 -1.60 -12.32
CA PRO A 44 -4.02 -2.37 -13.28
C PRO A 44 -4.46 -3.70 -12.67
N SER A 45 -5.71 -4.08 -12.92
CA SER A 45 -6.32 -5.27 -12.32
C SER A 45 -5.92 -6.56 -13.04
N THR A 46 -5.38 -6.43 -14.25
CA THR A 46 -4.95 -7.56 -15.08
C THR A 46 -3.61 -7.30 -15.75
N PHE A 47 -2.90 -8.37 -16.09
CA PHE A 47 -1.67 -8.28 -16.89
C PHE A 47 -1.92 -7.57 -18.23
N ALA A 48 -3.03 -7.85 -18.90
CA ALA A 48 -3.33 -7.25 -20.20
C ALA A 48 -3.49 -5.72 -20.11
N GLU A 49 -4.06 -5.21 -19.03
CA GLU A 49 -4.13 -3.78 -18.75
C GLU A 49 -2.73 -3.21 -18.46
N ALA A 50 -1.98 -3.88 -17.58
CA ALA A 50 -0.63 -3.46 -17.19
C ALA A 50 0.33 -3.39 -18.38
N ASP A 51 0.26 -4.38 -19.28
CA ASP A 51 1.16 -4.51 -20.43
C ASP A 51 0.99 -3.38 -21.45
N LEU A 52 -0.10 -2.62 -21.43
CA LEU A 52 -0.26 -1.44 -22.28
C LEU A 52 0.65 -0.27 -21.83
N HIS A 53 1.02 -0.23 -20.55
CA HIS A 53 1.74 0.89 -19.95
C HIS A 53 3.26 0.64 -19.92
N ALA A 54 4.03 1.56 -20.50
CA ALA A 54 5.49 1.43 -20.58
C ALA A 54 6.18 1.44 -19.19
N SER A 55 5.62 2.19 -18.22
CA SER A 55 6.11 2.22 -16.84
C SER A 55 5.99 0.86 -16.17
N TRP A 56 4.83 0.21 -16.32
CA TRP A 56 4.58 -1.13 -15.77
C TRP A 56 5.47 -2.20 -16.41
N ARG A 57 5.63 -2.18 -17.75
CA ARG A 57 6.57 -3.08 -18.44
C ARG A 57 8.01 -2.87 -17.98
N LYS A 58 8.41 -1.63 -17.74
CA LYS A 58 9.77 -1.31 -17.25
C LYS A 58 9.97 -1.85 -15.83
N ALA A 59 9.05 -1.54 -14.91
CA ALA A 59 9.11 -2.00 -13.53
C ALA A 59 9.15 -3.54 -13.44
N MET A 60 8.35 -4.23 -14.26
CA MET A 60 8.33 -5.69 -14.32
C MET A 60 9.65 -6.30 -14.81
N HIS A 61 10.33 -5.66 -15.78
CA HIS A 61 11.67 -6.11 -16.19
C HIS A 61 12.72 -5.85 -15.12
N GLU A 62 12.68 -4.69 -14.45
CA GLU A 62 13.60 -4.36 -13.36
C GLU A 62 13.45 -5.35 -12.20
N GLU A 63 12.21 -5.69 -11.84
CA GLU A 63 11.93 -6.67 -10.80
C GLU A 63 12.33 -8.09 -11.21
N MET A 64 12.06 -8.50 -12.45
CA MET A 64 12.50 -9.82 -12.92
C MET A 64 14.03 -9.95 -12.87
N GLY A 65 14.76 -8.90 -13.27
CA GLY A 65 16.21 -8.85 -13.14
C GLY A 65 16.67 -8.92 -11.68
N SER A 66 15.99 -8.23 -10.75
CA SER A 66 16.31 -8.27 -9.33
C SER A 66 16.14 -9.68 -8.73
N ILE A 67 15.11 -10.41 -9.16
CA ILE A 67 14.84 -11.80 -8.74
C ILE A 67 15.96 -12.72 -9.22
N GLU A 68 16.36 -12.61 -10.48
CA GLU A 68 17.44 -13.39 -11.08
C GLU A 68 18.79 -13.09 -10.40
N ASP A 69 19.14 -11.81 -10.24
CA ASP A 69 20.40 -11.35 -9.64
C ASP A 69 20.54 -11.84 -8.19
N ASN A 70 19.46 -11.85 -7.43
CA ASN A 70 19.47 -12.29 -6.03
C ASN A 70 19.62 -13.81 -5.87
N CYS A 71 19.45 -14.60 -6.94
CA CYS A 71 19.54 -16.07 -6.91
C CYS A 71 18.68 -16.71 -5.80
N THR A 72 17.55 -16.09 -5.46
CA THR A 72 16.70 -16.51 -4.32
C THR A 72 15.51 -17.37 -4.74
N TRP A 73 15.24 -17.47 -6.04
CA TRP A 73 14.07 -18.15 -6.60
C TRP A 73 14.50 -19.13 -7.69
N ASP A 74 13.85 -20.30 -7.70
CA ASP A 74 14.00 -21.30 -8.75
C ASP A 74 12.69 -21.41 -9.54
N LEU A 75 12.80 -21.45 -10.87
CA LEU A 75 11.65 -21.72 -11.73
C LEU A 75 11.31 -23.22 -11.65
N VAL A 76 10.11 -23.52 -11.19
CA VAL A 76 9.61 -24.91 -11.08
C VAL A 76 8.45 -25.13 -12.03
N ASP A 77 8.37 -26.34 -12.59
CA ASP A 77 7.21 -26.74 -13.36
C ASP A 77 5.97 -26.69 -12.49
N LEU A 78 4.90 -26.12 -13.04
CA LEU A 78 3.60 -26.11 -12.37
C LEU A 78 3.18 -27.57 -12.14
N SER A 79 3.02 -27.97 -10.88
CA SER A 79 2.54 -29.32 -10.57
C SER A 79 1.17 -29.52 -11.21
N THR A 80 0.96 -30.66 -11.87
CA THR A 80 -0.37 -31.03 -12.36
C THR A 80 -1.29 -31.23 -11.16
N GLY A 81 -2.01 -30.18 -10.76
CA GLY A 81 -3.02 -30.25 -9.71
C GLY A 81 -4.11 -31.26 -10.07
N LYS A 82 -4.64 -31.96 -9.05
CA LYS A 82 -5.77 -32.89 -9.21
C LYS A 82 -7.10 -32.16 -9.34
#